data_AF-A0A9D7W654-F1
#
_entry.id   AF-A0A9D7W654-F1
#
_cell.length_a   1.000
_cell.length_b   1.000
_cell.length_c   1.000
_cell.angle_alpha   90.00
_cell.angle_beta   90.00
_cell.angle_gamma   90.00
#
_symmetry.space_group_name_H-M   'P 1'
#
loop_
_entity.id
_entity.type
_entity.pdbx_description
1 polymer ?
#
loop_
_entity_poly.entity_id
_entity_poly.type
_entity_poly.pdbx_seq_one_letter_code
_entity_poly.pdbx_strand_id
1 'polypeptide(L)'
;KDSLPQRQWKITESKRNIGGYDCRKAMYEKNDSTRIYAWYSTELTTPIGPEGYCGLPGTILGLATEDGGIVYFAKSIELIAPKNEDLTPDKGKNKVFTLVQLKAKIEKDYGNTPWGKRMFDDLFRWL
;
A
#
# COMPACT_ATOMS: atom_id res chain seq x y z
N LYS A 1 -7.90 14.59 1.25
CA LYS A 1 -6.59 14.16 1.81
C LYS A 1 -6.87 12.82 2.48
N ASP A 2 -6.49 11.72 1.83
CA ASP A 2 -6.76 10.38 2.34
C ASP A 2 -5.75 10.07 3.46
N SER A 3 -6.22 9.62 4.62
CA SER A 3 -5.37 9.39 5.79
C SER A 3 -5.40 7.92 6.18
N LEU A 4 -4.22 7.31 6.31
CA LEU A 4 -4.11 5.91 6.75
C LEU A 4 -4.67 5.74 8.17
N PRO A 5 -5.32 4.60 8.45
CA PRO A 5 -5.86 4.31 9.78
C PRO A 5 -4.74 4.28 10.83
N GLN A 6 -4.84 5.16 11.83
CA GLN A 6 -3.89 5.23 12.94
C GLN A 6 -4.23 4.13 13.95
N ARG A 7 -3.33 3.16 14.13
CA ARG A 7 -3.50 2.06 15.08
C ARG A 7 -2.61 2.29 16.30
N GLN A 8 -3.19 2.22 17.50
CA GLN A 8 -2.45 2.38 18.76
C GLN A 8 -1.81 1.05 19.18
N TRP A 9 -0.58 0.82 18.75
CA TRP A 9 0.18 -0.37 19.11
C TRP A 9 0.81 -0.23 20.51
N LYS A 10 0.63 -1.25 21.35
CA LYS A 10 1.34 -1.41 22.63
C LYS A 10 2.54 -2.33 22.39
N ILE A 11 3.74 -1.75 22.37
CA ILE A 11 4.98 -2.50 22.19
C ILE A 11 5.31 -3.23 23.49
N THR A 12 5.73 -4.49 23.38
CA THR A 12 6.17 -5.31 24.52
C THR A 12 7.65 -5.66 24.36
N GLU A 13 8.30 -6.07 25.45
CA GLU A 13 9.72 -6.45 25.43
C GLU A 13 9.99 -7.86 24.87
N SER A 14 8.93 -8.60 24.53
CA SER A 14 9.07 -9.94 23.97
C SER A 14 9.71 -9.88 22.59
N LYS A 15 10.86 -10.55 22.46
CA LYS A 15 11.60 -10.69 21.20
C LYS A 15 11.54 -12.13 20.71
N ARG A 16 11.51 -12.29 19.39
CA ARG A 16 11.59 -13.60 18.73
C ARG A 16 12.25 -13.42 17.37
N ASN A 17 13.08 -14.38 16.97
CA ASN A 17 13.64 -14.41 15.63
C ASN A 17 12.63 -15.00 14.64
N ILE A 18 12.34 -14.29 13.54
CA ILE A 18 11.44 -14.73 12.47
C ILE A 18 12.14 -14.47 11.13
N GLY A 19 12.35 -15.53 10.34
CA GLY A 19 12.98 -15.40 9.03
C GLY A 19 14.40 -14.84 9.06
N GLY A 20 15.13 -15.01 10.18
CA GLY A 20 16.49 -14.52 10.37
C GLY A 20 16.58 -13.13 11.02
N TYR A 21 15.48 -12.42 11.20
CA TYR A 21 15.46 -11.06 11.77
C TYR A 21 14.94 -11.05 13.20
N ASP A 22 15.46 -10.12 14.01
CA ASP A 22 14.98 -9.92 15.38
C ASP A 22 13.68 -9.11 15.39
N CYS A 23 12.59 -9.77 15.78
CA CYS A 23 11.28 -9.18 15.84
C CYS A 23 10.86 -8.89 17.28
N ARG A 24 10.24 -7.72 17.49
CA ARG A 24 9.58 -7.34 18.74
C ARG A 24 8.09 -7.56 18.63
N LYS A 25 7.48 -8.04 19.70
CA LYS A 25 6.03 -8.22 19.78
C LYS A 25 5.34 -6.91 20.12
N ALA A 26 4.32 -6.56 19.35
CA ALA A 26 3.39 -5.48 19.61
C ALA A 26 1.96 -6.03 19.66
N MET A 27 1.12 -5.38 20.45
CA MET A 27 -0.28 -5.74 20.64
C MET A 27 -1.16 -4.57 20.21
N TYR A 28 -2.19 -4.85 19.43
CA TYR A 28 -3.22 -3.90 19.06
C TYR A 28 -4.58 -4.45 19.48
N GLU A 29 -5.32 -3.65 20.22
CA GLU A 29 -6.68 -3.96 20.63
C GLU A 29 -7.62 -3.27 19.65
N LYS A 30 -8.29 -4.06 18.80
CA LYS A 30 -9.20 -3.52 17.78
C LYS A 30 -10.54 -3.17 18.40
N ASN A 31 -11.05 -4.06 19.25
CA ASN A 31 -12.29 -3.98 20.02
C ASN A 31 -12.09 -4.79 21.32
N ASP A 32 -13.02 -4.71 22.27
CA ASP A 32 -12.95 -5.45 23.56
C ASP A 32 -12.78 -6.97 23.41
N SER A 33 -13.22 -7.54 22.29
CA SER A 33 -13.15 -8.98 22.02
C SER A 33 -12.02 -9.41 21.10
N THR A 34 -11.33 -8.50 20.41
CA THR A 34 -10.34 -8.87 19.38
C THR A 34 -9.01 -8.19 19.60
N ARG A 35 -8.03 -9.01 19.97
CA ARG A 35 -6.63 -8.61 20.16
C ARG A 35 -5.78 -9.19 19.05
N ILE A 36 -4.90 -8.35 18.52
CA ILE A 36 -4.01 -8.69 17.42
C ILE A 36 -2.59 -8.56 17.93
N TYR A 37 -1.81 -9.60 17.72
CA TYR A 37 -0.40 -9.67 18.02
C TYR A 37 0.39 -9.55 16.72
N ALA A 38 1.27 -8.57 16.64
CA ALA A 38 2.17 -8.38 15.52
C ALA A 38 3.61 -8.53 15.99
N TRP A 39 4.45 -9.14 15.16
CA TRP A 39 5.90 -9.20 15.35
C TRP A 39 6.55 -8.37 14.25
N TYR A 40 7.23 -7.30 14.64
CA TYR A 40 7.87 -6.38 13.70
C TYR A 40 9.38 -6.35 13.91
N SER A 41 10.14 -6.22 12.83
CA SER A 41 11.59 -6.03 12.88
C SER A 41 11.94 -4.56 12.69
N THR A 42 12.84 -4.04 13.54
CA THR A 42 13.39 -2.67 13.42
C THR A 42 14.52 -2.58 12.39
N GLU A 43 15.03 -3.71 11.90
CA GLU A 43 16.07 -3.75 10.88
C GLU A 43 15.51 -3.32 9.51
N LEU A 44 14.23 -3.59 9.27
CA LEU A 44 13.48 -3.14 8.09
C LEU A 44 12.68 -1.90 8.47
N THR A 45 13.15 -0.72 8.09
CA THR A 45 12.56 0.58 8.50
C THR A 45 11.24 0.91 7.81
N THR A 46 10.74 0.07 6.91
CA THR A 46 9.49 0.29 6.18
C THR A 46 8.30 -0.14 7.05
N PRO A 47 7.38 0.77 7.41
CA PRO A 47 6.26 0.50 8.32
C PRO A 47 5.10 -0.20 7.60
N ILE A 48 5.37 -1.39 7.04
CA ILE A 48 4.44 -2.19 6.25
C ILE A 48 4.21 -3.55 6.90
N GLY A 49 3.06 -4.17 6.62
CA GLY A 49 2.68 -5.47 7.14
C GLY A 49 1.61 -6.16 6.31
N PRO A 50 1.34 -7.45 6.60
CA PRO A 50 0.26 -8.20 5.94
C PRO A 50 -1.10 -7.53 6.19
N GLU A 51 -2.09 -7.74 5.31
CA GLU A 51 -3.48 -7.26 5.48
C GLU A 51 -3.62 -5.73 5.72
N GLY A 52 -2.63 -4.93 5.28
CA GLY A 52 -2.64 -3.48 5.48
C GLY A 52 -2.44 -3.04 6.94
N TYR A 53 -1.91 -3.93 7.80
CA TYR A 53 -1.44 -3.53 9.13
C TYR A 53 -0.15 -2.71 8.99
N CYS A 54 -0.17 -1.51 9.56
CA CYS A 54 0.91 -0.53 9.51
C CYS A 54 0.94 0.30 10.80
N GLY A 55 1.94 1.17 10.94
CA GLY A 55 2.08 2.08 12.09
C GLY A 55 3.07 1.63 13.17
N LEU A 56 3.83 0.56 12.92
CA LEU A 56 4.99 0.19 13.73
C LEU A 56 6.28 0.75 13.10
N PRO A 57 7.33 1.03 13.88
CA PRO A 57 8.58 1.63 13.38
C PRO A 57 9.44 0.67 12.54
N GLY A 58 8.83 -0.36 11.95
CA GLY A 58 9.46 -1.29 11.04
C GLY A 58 8.46 -2.27 10.43
N THR A 59 8.97 -3.27 9.71
CA THR A 59 8.13 -4.20 8.94
C THR A 59 7.58 -5.32 9.83
N ILE A 60 6.28 -5.59 9.70
CA ILE A 60 5.61 -6.70 10.37
C ILE A 60 5.90 -8.00 9.63
N LEU A 61 6.65 -8.89 10.26
CA LEU A 61 7.01 -10.22 9.74
C LEU A 61 6.14 -11.35 10.30
N GLY A 62 5.35 -11.06 11.33
CA GLY A 62 4.38 -12.00 11.86
C GLY A 62 3.12 -11.30 12.36
N LEU A 63 1.97 -11.94 12.20
CA LEU A 63 0.70 -11.43 12.69
C LEU A 63 -0.18 -12.59 13.15
N ALA A 64 -0.77 -12.49 14.33
CA ALA A 64 -1.67 -13.48 14.88
C ALA A 64 -2.86 -12.82 15.58
N THR A 65 -4.05 -13.37 15.43
CA THR A 65 -5.21 -13.01 16.25
C THR A 65 -5.24 -13.83 17.53
N GLU A 66 -5.83 -13.29 18.60
CA GLU A 66 -6.00 -14.01 19.87
C GLU A 66 -6.82 -15.29 19.71
N ASP A 67 -7.84 -15.27 18.86
CA ASP A 67 -8.67 -16.43 18.55
C ASP A 67 -7.95 -17.50 17.71
N GLY A 68 -6.72 -17.24 17.27
CA GLY A 68 -5.93 -18.15 16.43
C GLY A 68 -6.45 -18.31 14.99
N GLY A 69 -7.55 -17.63 14.62
CA GLY A 69 -8.14 -17.75 13.29
C GLY A 69 -7.26 -17.23 12.15
N ILE A 70 -6.38 -16.27 12.42
CA ILE A 70 -5.47 -15.69 11.43
C ILE A 70 -4.06 -15.73 12.00
N VAL A 71 -3.15 -16.39 11.28
CA VAL A 71 -1.74 -16.48 11.62
C VAL A 71 -0.89 -16.34 10.35
N TYR A 72 -0.10 -15.28 10.27
CA TYR A 72 0.88 -15.04 9.22
C TYR A 72 2.28 -15.03 9.83
N PHE A 73 3.20 -15.73 9.18
CA PHE A 73 4.63 -15.67 9.49
C PHE A 73 5.43 -15.64 8.19
N ALA A 74 6.41 -14.75 8.12
CA ALA A 74 7.35 -14.69 7.02
C ALA A 74 8.22 -15.97 7.00
N LYS A 75 8.24 -16.65 5.85
CA LYS A 75 9.04 -17.86 5.63
C LYS A 75 10.42 -17.54 5.08
N SER A 76 10.50 -16.60 4.14
CA SER A 76 11.73 -16.12 3.52
C SER A 76 11.64 -14.62 3.31
N ILE A 77 12.78 -13.93 3.41
CA ILE A 77 12.91 -12.51 3.15
C ILE A 77 14.05 -12.34 2.16
N GLU A 78 13.74 -11.76 1.00
CA GLU A 78 14.69 -11.50 -0.08
C GLU A 78 14.75 -9.99 -0.32
N LEU A 79 15.95 -9.42 -0.25
CA LEU A 79 16.17 -8.00 -0.52
C LEU A 79 16.41 -7.82 -2.02
N ILE A 80 15.36 -7.46 -2.73
CA ILE A 80 15.44 -7.13 -4.15
C ILE A 80 15.77 -5.65 -4.27
N ALA A 81 16.96 -5.33 -4.78
CA ALA A 81 17.28 -3.96 -5.16
C ALA A 81 16.40 -3.54 -6.35
N PRO A 82 15.70 -2.39 -6.28
CA PRO A 82 14.85 -1.96 -7.38
C PRO A 82 15.70 -1.75 -8.63
N LYS A 83 15.35 -2.43 -9.72
CA LYS A 83 15.93 -2.14 -11.03
C LYS A 83 15.23 -0.90 -11.59
N ASN A 84 15.96 -0.07 -12.34
CA ASN A 84 15.39 1.14 -12.95
C ASN A 84 14.19 0.87 -13.86
N GLU A 85 14.05 -0.37 -14.35
CA GLU A 85 12.95 -0.86 -15.17
C GLU A 85 11.62 -0.95 -14.38
N ASP A 86 11.65 -1.30 -13.09
CA ASP A 86 10.45 -1.42 -12.24
C ASP A 86 9.89 -0.06 -11.80
N LEU A 87 10.73 0.98 -11.82
CA LEU A 87 10.34 2.36 -11.52
C LEU A 87 9.64 3.03 -12.70
N THR A 88 9.73 2.43 -13.89
CA THR A 88 8.94 2.87 -15.03
C THR A 88 7.59 2.16 -15.01
N PRO A 89 6.46 2.88 -15.04
CA PRO A 89 5.16 2.23 -15.17
C PRO A 89 5.18 1.38 -16.44
N ASP A 90 4.66 0.16 -16.38
CA ASP A 90 4.49 -0.72 -17.53
C ASP A 90 3.51 -0.04 -18.49
N LYS A 91 4.08 0.77 -19.39
CA LYS A 91 3.38 1.38 -20.49
C LYS A 91 3.12 0.23 -21.46
N GLY A 92 2.02 -0.49 -21.24
CA GLY A 92 1.52 -1.44 -22.22
C GLY A 92 1.26 -0.77 -23.58
N LYS A 93 0.37 -1.31 -24.41
CA LYS A 93 0.05 -0.72 -25.74
C LYS A 93 -0.59 0.69 -25.71
N ASN A 94 -0.72 1.32 -24.55
CA ASN A 94 -1.27 2.66 -24.40
C ASN A 94 -0.20 3.72 -24.64
N LYS A 95 -0.34 4.45 -25.76
CA LYS A 95 0.47 5.62 -26.09
C LYS A 95 0.39 6.62 -24.93
N VAL A 96 1.55 7.04 -24.43
CA VAL A 96 1.64 8.18 -23.52
C VAL A 96 1.24 9.41 -24.32
N PHE A 97 0.10 10.00 -23.97
CA PHE A 97 -0.32 11.26 -24.56
C PHE A 97 0.06 12.39 -23.61
N THR A 98 0.80 13.39 -24.10
CA THR A 98 0.88 14.68 -23.41
C THR A 98 -0.52 15.30 -23.36
N LEU A 99 -0.85 16.12 -22.36
CA LEU A 99 -2.16 16.77 -22.22
C LEU A 99 -2.67 17.41 -23.53
N VAL A 100 -1.76 18.03 -24.29
CA VAL A 100 -2.06 18.63 -25.60
C VAL A 100 -2.49 17.59 -26.64
N GLN A 101 -1.81 16.45 -26.69
CA GLN A 101 -2.13 15.35 -27.62
C GLN A 101 -3.41 14.61 -27.21
N LEU A 102 -3.63 14.46 -25.90
CA LEU A 102 -4.85 13.88 -25.35
C LEU A 102 -6.06 14.76 -25.68
N LYS A 103 -5.94 16.07 -25.46
CA LYS A 103 -6.96 17.07 -25.79
C LYS A 103 -7.35 17.01 -27.27
N ALA A 104 -6.36 17.09 -28.16
CA ALA A 104 -6.59 17.06 -29.61
C ALA A 104 -7.24 15.74 -30.08
N LYS A 105 -6.90 14.61 -29.44
CA LYS A 105 -7.52 13.32 -29.76
C LYS A 105 -8.97 13.22 -29.28
N ILE A 106 -9.26 13.64 -28.05
CA ILE A 106 -10.62 13.63 -27.50
C ILE A 106 -11.53 14.57 -28.29
N GLU A 107 -11.04 15.75 -28.69
CA GLU A 107 -11.79 16.70 -29.51
C GLU A 107 -12.11 16.11 -30.90
N LYS A 108 -11.16 15.39 -31.51
CA LYS A 108 -11.35 14.71 -32.79
C LYS A 108 -12.33 13.53 -32.71
N ASP A 109 -12.23 12.71 -31.66
CA ASP A 109 -13.02 11.48 -31.53
C ASP A 109 -14.43 11.74 -30.97
N TYR A 110 -14.61 12.75 -30.11
CA TYR A 110 -15.86 13.01 -29.38
C TYR A 110 -16.48 14.40 -29.63
N GLY A 111 -15.77 15.34 -30.26
CA GLY A 111 -16.24 16.72 -30.49
C GLY A 111 -17.44 16.85 -31.46
N ASN A 112 -17.74 15.80 -32.23
CA ASN A 112 -18.92 15.77 -33.11
C ASN A 112 -20.23 15.37 -32.41
N THR A 113 -20.18 14.94 -31.14
CA THR A 113 -21.39 14.61 -30.38
C THR A 113 -21.74 15.72 -29.37
N PRO A 114 -23.03 16.11 -29.25
CA PRO A 114 -23.45 17.14 -28.29
C PRO A 114 -23.08 16.80 -26.83
N TRP A 115 -23.12 15.51 -26.48
CA TRP A 115 -22.68 15.03 -25.17
C TRP A 115 -21.16 15.04 -25.02
N GLY A 116 -20.40 14.70 -26.08
CA GLY A 116 -18.94 14.72 -26.06
C GLY A 116 -18.35 16.12 -25.87
N LYS A 117 -19.00 17.17 -26.41
CA LYS A 117 -18.61 18.57 -26.13
C LYS A 117 -18.75 18.94 -24.66
N ARG A 118 -19.87 18.56 -24.04
CA ARG A 118 -20.14 18.82 -22.62
C ARG A 118 -19.21 18.03 -21.71
N MET A 119 -18.94 16.78 -22.06
CA MET A 119 -17.97 15.91 -21.37
C MET A 119 -16.55 16.49 -21.45
N PHE A 120 -16.14 17.01 -22.61
CA PHE A 120 -14.85 17.66 -22.79
C PHE A 120 -14.73 18.94 -21.95
N ASP A 121 -15.75 19.79 -21.98
CA ASP A 121 -15.79 21.00 -21.14
C ASP A 121 -15.72 20.67 -19.65
N ASP A 122 -16.40 19.62 -19.18
CA ASP A 122 -16.34 19.20 -17.78
C ASP A 122 -15.01 18.53 -17.40
N LEU A 123 -14.37 17.78 -18.31
CA LEU A 123 -13.06 17.15 -18.09
C LEU A 123 -11.91 18.16 -18.00
N PHE A 124 -12.00 19.25 -18.77
CA PHE A 124 -10.95 20.27 -18.84
C PHE A 124 -11.33 21.59 -18.16
N ARG A 125 -12.48 21.66 -17.46
CA ARG A 125 -13.00 22.89 -16.84
C ARG A 125 -12.11 23.51 -15.77
N TRP A 126 -11.23 22.73 -15.16
CA TRP A 126 -10.39 23.14 -14.03
C TRP A 126 -8.90 23.21 -14.37
N LEU A 127 -8.53 22.93 -15.62
CA LEU A 127 -7.18 23.05 -16.17
C LEU A 127 -7.01 24.43 -16.81
#